data_AF-A0A0F3MD18-F1
#
_entry.id   AF-A0A0F3MD18-F1
#
_cell.length_a   1.000
_cell.length_b   1.000
_cell.length_c   1.000
_cell.angle_alpha   90.00
_cell.angle_beta   90.00
_cell.angle_gamma   90.00
#
_symmetry.space_group_name_H-M   'P 1'
#
loop_
_entity.id
_entity.type
_entity.pdbx_description
1 polymer ?
#
loop_
_entity_poly.entity_id
_entity_poly.type
_entity_poly.pdbx_seq_one_letter_code
_entity_poly.pdbx_strand_id
1 'polypeptide(L)' 'MIISYTGFRRFYLVINIGGRYYKIKIGTSPDLTVKEARKKVMKLKKDIANGIHPMEERRKINKEREKKDIRDLNYRTN' A
#
# COMPACT_ATOMS: atom_id res chain seq x y z
N MET A 1 -5.01 2.26 14.32
CA MET A 1 -5.59 3.40 13.58
C MET A 1 -4.71 4.60 13.84
N ILE A 2 -4.44 5.46 12.85
CA ILE A 2 -3.64 6.69 13.05
C ILE A 2 -4.55 7.87 12.71
N ILE A 3 -4.58 8.88 13.56
CA ILE A 3 -5.35 10.12 13.34
C ILE A 3 -4.36 11.17 12.84
N SER A 4 -4.66 11.83 11.71
CA SER A 4 -3.88 12.98 11.27
C SER A 4 -4.27 14.23 12.06
N TYR A 5 -3.39 15.22 12.11
CA TYR A 5 -3.67 16.54 12.67
C TYR A 5 -4.94 17.19 12.05
N THR A 6 -5.20 16.91 10.77
CA THR A 6 -6.40 17.34 10.04
C THR A 6 -7.67 16.53 10.32
N GLY A 7 -7.66 15.61 11.28
CA GLY A 7 -8.84 14.82 11.69
C GLY A 7 -9.12 13.55 10.86
N PHE A 8 -8.39 13.31 9.77
CA PHE A 8 -8.55 12.10 8.97
C PHE A 8 -7.99 10.89 9.70
N ARG A 9 -8.80 9.83 9.80
CA ARG A 9 -8.39 8.56 10.42
C ARG A 9 -7.90 7.62 9.33
N ARG A 10 -6.66 7.17 9.43
CA ARG A 10 -6.04 6.26 8.47
C ARG A 10 -5.93 4.86 9.09
N PHE A 11 -6.32 3.86 8.32
CA PHE A 11 -6.20 2.45 8.69
C PHE A 11 -4.93 1.87 8.06
N TYR A 12 -4.10 1.27 8.89
CA TYR A 12 -2.87 0.58 8.49
C TYR A 12 -2.87 -0.84 9.07
N LEU A 13 -2.37 -1.79 8.28
CA LEU A 13 -1.96 -3.12 8.73
C LEU A 13 -0.45 -3.08 8.93
N VAL A 14 0.00 -3.41 10.14
CA VAL A 14 1.42 -3.64 10.45
C VAL A 14 1.62 -5.14 10.55
N ILE A 15 2.57 -5.67 9.78
CA ILE A 15 2.86 -7.12 9.73
C ILE A 15 4.35 -7.35 9.49
N ASN A 16 4.88 -8.43 10.06
CA ASN A 16 6.22 -8.92 9.75
C ASN A 16 6.08 -10.06 8.73
N ILE A 17 6.75 -9.94 7.59
CA ILE A 17 6.77 -10.97 6.55
C ILE A 17 8.25 -11.23 6.21
N GLY A 18 8.72 -12.45 6.47
CA GLY A 18 10.10 -12.84 6.18
C GLY A 18 11.16 -12.00 6.92
N GLY A 19 10.89 -11.60 8.17
CA GLY A 19 11.81 -10.79 8.97
C GLY A 19 11.76 -9.29 8.68
N ARG A 20 10.96 -8.85 7.70
CA ARG A 20 10.78 -7.44 7.36
C ARG A 20 9.44 -6.91 7.87
N TYR A 21 9.50 -5.76 8.54
CA TYR A 21 8.31 -5.04 8.99
C TYR A 21 7.70 -4.22 7.86
N TYR A 22 6.41 -4.42 7.63
CA TYR A 22 5.65 -3.71 6.62
C TYR A 22 4.47 -2.96 7.23
N LYS A 23 4.26 -1.74 6.74
CA LYS A 23 3.12 -0.88 7.09
C LYS A 23 2.27 -0.63 5.86
N ILE A 24 1.18 -1.38 5.72
CA ILE A 24 0.30 -1.36 4.55
C ILE A 24 -0.91 -0.46 4.83
N LYS A 25 -1.07 0.61 4.05
CA LYS A 25 -2.26 1.48 4.11
C LYS A 25 -3.48 0.74 3.54
N ILE A 26 -4.53 0.61 4.33
CA ILE A 26 -5.81 -0.03 3.97
C ILE A 26 -6.80 1.01 3.41
N GLY A 27 -6.83 2.20 4.00
CA GLY A 27 -7.76 3.27 3.60
C GLY A 27 -7.87 4.38 4.65
N THR A 28 -8.84 5.27 4.44
CA THR A 28 -9.11 6.46 5.26
C THR A 28 -10.59 6.56 5.61
N SER A 29 -10.89 7.04 6.82
CA SER A 29 -12.23 7.45 7.26
C SER A 29 -12.47 8.91 6.83
N PRO A 30 -13.70 9.30 6.44
CA PRO A 30 -14.95 8.55 6.52
C PRO A 30 -15.20 7.55 5.37
N ASP A 31 -14.41 7.62 4.29
CA ASP A 31 -14.60 6.79 3.08
C ASP A 31 -14.59 5.29 3.34
N LEU A 32 -13.93 4.85 4.42
CA LEU A 32 -13.83 3.46 4.83
C LEU A 32 -14.27 3.31 6.28
N THR A 33 -15.30 2.50 6.50
CA THR A 33 -15.75 2.16 7.85
C THR A 33 -14.78 1.18 8.53
N VAL A 34 -14.83 1.10 9.87
CA VAL A 34 -14.01 0.14 10.64
C VAL A 34 -14.33 -1.30 10.25
N LYS A 35 -15.59 -1.63 9.98
CA LYS A 35 -16.04 -2.98 9.59
C LYS A 35 -15.44 -3.38 8.25
N GLU A 36 -15.46 -2.49 7.27
CA GLU A 36 -14.85 -2.73 5.95
C GLU A 36 -13.33 -2.81 6.04
N ALA A 37 -12.70 -1.96 6.86
CA ALA A 37 -11.27 -2.02 7.12
C ALA A 37 -10.87 -3.40 7.69
N ARG A 38 -11.64 -3.93 8.65
CA ARG A 38 -11.42 -5.29 9.20
C ARG A 38 -11.56 -6.38 8.15
N LYS A 39 -12.59 -6.31 7.29
CA LYS A 39 -12.76 -7.26 6.17
C LYS A 39 -11.56 -7.23 5.22
N LYS A 40 -11.08 -6.04 4.85
CA LYS A 40 -9.89 -5.86 3.99
C LYS A 40 -8.63 -6.43 4.64
N VAL A 41 -8.44 -6.22 5.95
CA VAL A 41 -7.31 -6.82 6.71
C VAL A 41 -7.37 -8.34 6.65
N MET A 42 -8.54 -8.94 6.87
CA MET A 42 -8.69 -10.39 6.86
C MET A 42 -8.36 -10.97 5.48
N LYS A 43 -8.84 -10.34 4.41
CA LYS A 43 -8.50 -10.72 3.04
C LYS A 43 -6.99 -10.62 2.79
N LEU A 44 -6.38 -9.48 3.13
CA LEU A 44 -4.94 -9.27 2.96
C LEU A 44 -4.10 -10.31 3.73
N LYS A 45 -4.51 -10.66 4.96
CA LYS A 45 -3.82 -11.72 5.73
C LYS A 45 -3.93 -13.09 5.07
N LYS A 46 -5.11 -13.43 4.52
CA LYS A 46 -5.31 -14.67 3.77
C LYS A 46 -4.44 -14.70 2.51
N ASP A 47 -4.40 -13.60 1.77
CA ASP A 47 -3.58 -13.47 0.55
C ASP A 47 -2.08 -13.62 0.88
N ILE A 48 -1.61 -12.99 1.95
CA ILE A 48 -0.22 -13.12 2.45
C ILE A 48 0.09 -14.56 2.87
N ALA A 49 -0.84 -15.23 3.55
CA ALA A 49 -0.68 -16.64 3.92
C ALA A 49 -0.60 -17.57 2.70
N ASN A 50 -1.28 -17.21 1.61
CA ASN A 50 -1.20 -17.90 0.32
C ASN A 50 0.04 -17.50 -0.51
N GLY A 51 0.96 -16.69 0.04
CA GLY A 51 2.17 -16.24 -0.65
C GLY A 51 1.98 -15.04 -1.58
N ILE A 52 0.78 -14.46 -1.68
CA ILE A 52 0.49 -13.30 -2.52
C ILE A 52 0.88 -12.04 -1.73
N HIS A 53 2.04 -11.46 -2.06
CA HIS A 53 2.55 -10.30 -1.35
C HIS A 53 2.05 -8.98 -1.96
N PRO A 54 1.22 -8.18 -1.27
CA PRO A 54 0.59 -6.98 -1.84
C PRO A 54 1.59 -5.87 -2.22
N MET A 55 2.84 -5.93 -1.73
CA MET A 55 3.88 -5.00 -2.19
C MET A 55 4.55 -5.39 -3.50
N GLU A 56 4.43 -6.63 -3.98
CA GLU A 56 5.01 -6.97 -5.28
C GLU A 56 4.29 -6.26 -6.42
N GLU A 57 2.96 -6.19 -6.36
CA GLU A 57 2.18 -5.39 -7.31
C GLU A 57 2.57 -3.91 -7.26
N ARG A 58 2.67 -3.33 -6.05
CA ARG A 58 3.13 -1.94 -5.90
C ARG A 58 4.54 -1.72 -6.43
N ARG A 59 5.45 -2.70 -6.24
CA ARG A 59 6.83 -2.62 -6.71
C ARG A 59 6.90 -2.66 -8.23
N LYS A 60 6.03 -3.42 -8.90
CA LYS A 60 5.90 -3.41 -10.36
C LYS A 60 5.43 -2.04 -10.87
N ILE A 61 4.34 -1.52 -10.31
CA ILE A 61 3.79 -0.20 -10.70
C ILE A 61 4.81 0.92 -10.50
N ASN A 62 5.53 0.95 -9.37
CA ASN A 62 6.54 1.97 -9.12
C ASN A 62 7.70 1.89 -10.10
N LYS A 63 8.20 0.67 -10.39
CA LYS A 63 9.25 0.47 -11.40
C LYS A 63 8.81 0.94 -12.79
N GLU A 64 7.55 0.73 -13.16
CA GLU A 64 7.01 1.22 -14.44
C GLU A 64 6.95 2.74 -14.50
N ARG A 65 6.55 3.40 -13.40
CA ARG A 65 6.57 4.86 -13.28
C ARG A 65 7.99 5.42 -13.38
N GLU A 66 8.94 4.86 -12.63
CA GLU A 66 10.35 5.25 -12.70
C GLU A 66 10.90 5.14 -14.13
N LYS A 67 10.62 4.03 -14.82
CA LYS A 67 11.04 3.85 -16.22
C LYS A 67 10.43 4.90 -17.15
N LYS A 68 9.16 5.26 -16.95
CA LYS A 68 8.50 6.31 -17.72
C LYS A 68 9.13 7.66 -17.46
N ASP A 69 9.34 8.01 -16.19
CA ASP A 69 9.94 9.28 -15.80
C ASP A 69 11.36 9.44 -16.37
N ILE A 70 12.18 8.39 -16.34
CA ILE A 70 13.52 8.37 -16.95
C ILE A 70 13.44 8.55 -18.48
N ARG A 71 12.51 7.85 -19.13
CA ARG A 71 12.29 7.97 -20.58
C ARG A 71 11.90 9.40 -20.95
N ASP A 72 10.97 10.00 -20.23
CA ASP A 72 10.50 11.37 -20.45
C ASP A 72 11.61 12.40 -20.17
N LEU A 73 12.52 12.13 -19.23
CA LEU A 73 13.70 12.95 -18.97
C LEU A 73 14.66 12.94 -20.17
N ASN A 74 14.98 11.74 -20.68
CA ASN A 74 15.93 11.57 -21.80
C ASN A 74 15.45 12.25 -23.10
N TYR A 75 14.14 12.31 -23.34
CA TYR A 75 13.58 13.05 -24.49
C TYR A 75 13.66 14.58 -24.34
N ARG A 76 13.77 15.11 -23.12
CA ARG A 76 13.87 16.57 -22.88
C ARG A 76 15.29 17.10 -22.98
N THR A 77 16.28 16.24 -22.84
CA THR A 77 17.71 16.59 -22.88
C THR A 77 18.37 16.40 -24.25
N ASN A 78 17.65 15.87 -25.24
CA ASN A 78 18.04 15.83 -26.66
C ASN A 78 17.29 16.90 -27.45
#